data_AF-A0AAW6VTW7-F1
#
_entry.id   AF-A0AAW6VTW7-F1
#
_cell.length_a   1.000
_cell.length_b   1.000
_cell.length_c   1.000
_cell.angle_alpha   90.00
_cell.angle_beta   90.00
_cell.angle_gamma   90.00
#
_symmetry.space_group_name_H-M   'P 1'
#
loop_
_entity.id
_entity.type
_entity.pdbx_description
1 polymer ?
#
loop_
_entity_poly.entity_id
_entity_poly.type
_entity_poly.pdbx_seq_one_letter_code
_entity_poly.pdbx_strand_id
1 'polypeptide(L)'
;MNEKRLKKYEYLSSKIRTQFFIILVIFLIPLVALYFHLNERANVIDDFNNNKELICNYKSLKIDVSKADNWSVSKNYFIKSSTSIPVTKCEIKD
;
A
#
# COMPACT_ATOMS: atom_id res chain seq x y z
N MET A 1 -10.86 28.34 42.75
CA MET A 1 -10.45 26.96 42.41
C MET A 1 -9.19 26.63 43.20
N ASN A 2 -9.08 25.46 43.84
CA ASN A 2 -7.92 25.12 44.71
C ASN A 2 -6.73 24.62 43.84
N GLU A 3 -5.50 25.07 44.10
CA GLU A 3 -4.29 24.71 43.33
C GLU A 3 -4.10 23.21 43.15
N LYS A 4 -4.42 22.41 44.17
CA LYS A 4 -4.34 20.94 44.09
C LYS A 4 -5.28 20.36 43.02
N ARG A 5 -6.44 20.98 42.82
CA ARG A 5 -7.40 20.56 41.79
C ARG A 5 -6.96 20.99 40.39
N LEU A 6 -6.35 22.17 40.27
CA LEU A 6 -5.81 22.67 39.01
C LEU A 6 -4.70 21.76 38.47
N LYS A 7 -3.69 21.44 39.29
CA LYS A 7 -2.59 20.53 38.89
C LYS A 7 -3.08 19.15 38.48
N LYS A 8 -4.11 18.62 39.15
CA LYS A 8 -4.71 17.32 38.80
C LYS A 8 -5.40 17.38 37.43
N TYR A 9 -6.09 18.49 37.13
CA TYR A 9 -6.75 18.68 35.85
C TYR A 9 -5.74 18.83 34.71
N GLU A 10 -4.67 19.61 34.90
CA GLU A 10 -3.59 19.77 33.91
C GLU A 10 -2.91 18.44 33.60
N TYR A 11 -2.59 17.65 34.62
CA TYR A 11 -2.03 16.31 34.44
C TYR A 11 -2.96 15.39 33.66
N LEU A 12 -4.25 15.36 34.02
CA LEU A 12 -5.23 14.50 33.36
C LEU A 12 -5.47 14.94 31.90
N SER A 13 -5.60 16.24 31.67
CA SER A 13 -5.74 16.83 30.33
C SER A 13 -4.54 16.51 29.44
N SER A 14 -3.32 16.68 29.96
CA SER A 14 -2.08 16.31 29.25
C SER A 14 -2.05 14.81 28.93
N LYS A 15 -2.40 13.95 29.89
CA LYS A 15 -2.45 12.50 29.69
C LYS A 15 -3.46 12.11 28.60
N ILE A 16 -4.66 12.67 28.63
CA ILE A 16 -5.71 12.42 27.63
C ILE A 16 -5.25 12.90 26.25
N ARG A 17 -4.65 14.09 26.15
CA ARG A 17 -4.13 14.65 24.91
C ARG A 17 -3.06 13.73 24.29
N THR A 18 -2.12 13.24 25.10
CA THR A 18 -1.08 12.31 24.63
C THR A 18 -1.68 10.99 24.15
N GLN A 19 -2.62 10.41 24.90
CA GLN A 19 -3.29 9.17 24.50
C GLN A 19 -4.11 9.35 23.21
N PHE A 20 -4.78 10.48 23.03
CA PHE A 20 -5.51 10.81 21.81
C PHE A 20 -4.60 10.80 20.59
N PHE A 21 -3.43 11.45 20.66
CA PHE A 21 -2.48 11.45 19.54
C PHE A 21 -1.90 10.07 19.24
N ILE A 22 -1.63 9.26 20.28
CA ILE A 22 -1.15 7.88 20.08
C ILE A 22 -2.21 7.07 19.33
N ILE A 23 -3.47 7.12 19.75
CA ILE A 23 -4.58 6.42 19.08
C ILE A 23 -4.75 6.91 17.65
N LEU A 24 -4.66 8.22 17.43
CA LEU A 24 -4.79 8.83 16.11
C LEU A 24 -3.69 8.36 15.16
N VAL A 25 -2.43 8.32 15.62
CA VAL A 25 -1.31 7.80 14.82
C VAL A 25 -1.50 6.33 14.49
N ILE A 26 -1.85 5.50 15.48
CA ILE A 26 -2.13 4.07 15.27
C ILE A 26 -3.25 3.87 14.24
N PHE A 27 -4.27 4.72 14.27
CA PHE A 27 -5.39 4.66 13.32
C PHE A 27 -5.01 5.11 11.91
N LEU A 28 -4.14 6.13 11.77
CA LEU A 28 -3.75 6.67 10.46
C LEU A 28 -2.72 5.80 9.73
N ILE A 29 -1.80 5.15 10.43
CA ILE A 29 -0.77 4.29 9.82
C ILE A 29 -1.34 3.27 8.81
N PRO A 30 -2.36 2.46 9.14
CA PRO A 30 -2.90 1.49 8.18
C PRO A 30 -3.57 2.15 6.98
N LEU A 31 -4.15 3.35 7.12
CA LEU A 31 -4.73 4.09 6.00
C LEU A 31 -3.66 4.57 5.03
N VAL A 32 -2.53 5.08 5.55
CA VAL A 32 -1.39 5.51 4.73
C VAL A 32 -0.76 4.31 4.03
N ALA A 33 -0.55 3.20 4.74
CA ALA A 33 -0.02 1.97 4.14
C ALA A 33 -0.94 1.43 3.03
N LEU A 34 -2.26 1.45 3.26
CA LEU A 34 -3.24 1.06 2.25
C LEU A 34 -3.20 1.98 1.01
N TYR A 35 -3.05 3.30 1.22
CA TYR A 35 -2.91 4.26 0.13
C TYR A 35 -1.70 3.94 -0.77
N PHE A 36 -0.51 3.76 -0.17
CA PHE A 36 0.68 3.38 -0.94
C PHE A 36 0.49 2.06 -1.68
N HIS A 37 -0.08 1.05 -1.00
CA HIS A 37 -0.34 -0.25 -1.61
C HIS A 37 -1.27 -0.15 -2.84
N LEU A 38 -2.30 0.69 -2.79
CA LEU A 38 -3.22 0.87 -3.92
C LEU A 38 -2.56 1.66 -5.05
N ASN A 39 -1.79 2.70 -4.72
CA ASN A 39 -1.11 3.54 -5.70
C ASN A 39 -0.03 2.78 -6.47
N GLU A 40 0.76 1.95 -5.78
CA GLU A 40 1.76 1.10 -6.41
C GLU A 40 1.14 0.15 -7.44
N ARG A 41 -0.01 -0.47 -7.10
CA ARG A 41 -0.75 -1.31 -8.06
C ARG A 41 -1.22 -0.53 -9.29
N ALA A 42 -1.73 0.68 -9.09
CA ALA A 42 -2.19 1.53 -10.18
C ALA A 42 -1.03 1.90 -11.12
N ASN A 43 0.12 2.24 -10.56
CA ASN A 43 1.32 2.55 -11.32
C ASN A 43 1.80 1.37 -12.17
N VAL A 44 1.90 0.16 -11.60
CA VAL A 44 2.33 -1.03 -12.35
C VAL A 44 1.36 -1.35 -13.50
N ILE A 45 0.05 -1.15 -13.30
CA ILE A 45 -0.95 -1.32 -14.37
C ILE A 45 -0.79 -0.26 -15.46
N ASP A 46 -0.53 1.00 -15.07
CA ASP A 46 -0.29 2.10 -16.01
C ASP A 46 0.98 1.86 -16.84
N ASP A 47 2.08 1.44 -16.20
CA ASP A 47 3.32 1.07 -16.87
C ASP A 47 3.13 -0.07 -17.87
N PHE A 48 2.36 -1.10 -17.50
CA PHE A 48 1.96 -2.17 -18.42
C PHE A 48 1.17 -1.63 -19.63
N ASN A 49 0.20 -0.74 -19.38
CA ASN A 49 -0.61 -0.14 -20.44
C ASN A 49 0.21 0.73 -21.40
N ASN A 50 1.27 1.37 -20.87
CA ASN A 50 2.26 2.15 -21.59
C ASN A 50 3.33 1.28 -22.30
N ASN A 51 3.11 -0.02 -22.43
CA ASN A 51 3.98 -1.00 -23.10
C ASN A 51 5.36 -1.19 -22.46
N LYS A 52 5.54 -0.85 -21.18
CA LYS A 52 6.78 -1.20 -20.47
C LYS A 52 6.81 -2.69 -20.16
N GLU A 53 8.01 -3.25 -20.13
CA GLU A 53 8.24 -4.62 -19.65
C GLU A 53 8.23 -4.64 -18.12
N LEU A 54 7.52 -5.61 -17.55
CA LEU A 54 7.47 -5.86 -16.12
C LEU A 54 8.13 -7.20 -15.80
N ILE A 55 8.87 -7.28 -14.70
CA ILE A 55 9.36 -8.56 -14.15
C ILE A 55 8.47 -8.94 -12.98
N CYS A 56 7.82 -10.10 -13.08
CA CYS A 56 7.01 -10.66 -12.01
C CYS A 56 7.71 -11.83 -11.33
N ASN A 57 7.74 -11.84 -9.99
CA ASN A 57 8.25 -12.95 -9.20
C ASN A 57 7.09 -13.85 -8.73
N TYR A 58 6.89 -14.98 -9.41
CA TYR A 58 5.81 -15.92 -9.13
C TYR A 58 6.35 -17.32 -8.82
N LYS A 59 6.07 -17.85 -7.62
CA LYS A 59 6.50 -19.19 -7.16
C LYS A 59 7.98 -19.49 -7.44
N SER A 60 8.85 -18.52 -7.15
CA SER A 60 10.31 -18.59 -7.34
C SER A 60 10.80 -18.48 -8.79
N LEU A 61 9.91 -18.20 -9.75
CA LEU A 61 10.27 -17.91 -11.13
C LEU A 61 10.12 -16.42 -11.41
N LYS A 62 11.10 -15.85 -12.11
CA LYS A 62 11.00 -14.52 -12.71
C LYS A 62 10.34 -14.68 -14.09
N ILE A 63 9.22 -14.00 -14.29
CA ILE A 63 8.42 -14.05 -15.51
C ILE A 63 8.33 -12.64 -16.05
N ASP A 64 8.77 -12.46 -17.29
CA ASP A 64 8.61 -11.19 -17.99
C ASP A 64 7.16 -11.07 -18.49
N VAL A 65 6.52 -9.97 -18.10
CA VAL A 65 5.14 -9.63 -18.43
C VAL A 65 5.16 -8.36 -19.26
N SER A 66 4.75 -8.49 -20.51
CA SER A 66 4.69 -7.38 -21.47
C SER A 66 3.42 -7.48 -22.31
N LYS A 67 2.93 -6.34 -22.81
CA LYS A 67 1.80 -6.32 -23.74
C LYS A 67 2.15 -6.95 -25.09
N ALA A 68 3.42 -6.87 -25.50
CA ALA A 68 3.94 -7.50 -26.71
C ALA A 68 3.85 -9.03 -26.66
N ASP A 69 3.97 -9.62 -25.46
CA ASP A 69 3.87 -11.06 -25.24
C ASP A 69 2.43 -11.57 -25.05
N ASN A 70 1.42 -10.81 -25.51
CA ASN A 70 -0.01 -11.13 -25.39
C ASN A 70 -0.50 -11.33 -23.95
N TRP A 71 0.13 -10.67 -22.97
CA TRP A 71 -0.44 -10.57 -21.63
C TRP A 71 -1.62 -9.59 -21.65
N SER A 72 -2.59 -9.84 -20.78
CA SER A 72 -3.73 -8.96 -20.54
C SER A 72 -3.83 -8.64 -19.06
N VAL A 73 -4.43 -7.50 -18.72
CA VAL A 73 -4.71 -7.13 -17.33
C VAL A 73 -6.19 -7.31 -17.04
N SER A 74 -6.51 -7.97 -15.93
CA SER A 74 -7.87 -8.10 -15.41
C SER A 74 -7.88 -7.80 -13.92
N LYS A 75 -8.50 -6.68 -13.56
CA LYS A 75 -8.51 -6.14 -12.20
C LYS A 75 -7.09 -6.00 -11.63
N ASN A 76 -6.67 -6.96 -10.81
CA ASN A 76 -5.39 -6.95 -10.09
C ASN A 76 -4.47 -8.10 -10.54
N TYR A 77 -4.72 -8.69 -11.71
CA TYR A 77 -3.97 -9.82 -12.22
C TYR A 77 -3.56 -9.60 -13.68
N PHE A 78 -2.33 -9.99 -14.00
CA PHE A 78 -1.87 -10.23 -15.35
C PHE A 78 -2.22 -11.66 -15.76
N ILE A 79 -2.84 -11.80 -16.92
CA ILE A 79 -3.39 -13.07 -17.41
C ILE A 79 -2.79 -13.38 -18.78
N LYS A 80 -2.29 -14.60 -18.93
CA LYS A 80 -1.88 -15.20 -20.20
C LYS A 80 -2.24 -16.68 -20.18
N SER A 81 -3.13 -17.08 -21.10
CA SER A 81 -3.66 -18.45 -21.16
C SER A 81 -4.24 -18.90 -19.81
N SER A 82 -3.69 -19.94 -19.18
CA SER A 82 -4.10 -20.43 -17.85
C SER A 82 -3.33 -19.80 -16.69
N THR A 83 -2.34 -18.95 -16.98
CA THR A 83 -1.47 -18.33 -15.97
C THR A 83 -2.07 -17.01 -15.51
N SER A 84 -2.22 -16.84 -14.20
CA SER A 84 -2.59 -15.57 -13.58
C SER A 84 -1.53 -15.17 -12.55
N ILE A 85 -1.02 -13.96 -12.69
CA ILE A 85 0.01 -13.39 -11.83
C ILE A 85 -0.56 -12.14 -11.17
N PRO A 86 -0.58 -12.04 -9.83
CA PRO A 86 -1.04 -10.83 -9.16
C PRO A 86 -0.08 -9.67 -9.44
N VAL A 87 -0.63 -8.50 -9.77
CA VAL A 87 0.11 -7.27 -10.10
C VAL A 87 1.11 -6.90 -9.00
N THR A 88 0.78 -7.17 -7.73
CA THR A 88 1.63 -6.91 -6.55
C THR A 88 2.94 -7.69 -6.52
N LYS A 89 3.13 -8.64 -7.43
CA LYS A 89 4.35 -9.44 -7.54
C LYS A 89 5.22 -8.99 -8.71
N CYS A 90 4.85 -7.89 -9.36
CA CYS A 90 5.47 -7.38 -10.56
C CYS A 90 6.08 -6.00 -10.29
N GLU A 91 7.29 -5.82 -10.81
CA GLU A 91 8.04 -4.57 -10.77
C GLU A 91 8.43 -4.19 -12.20
N ILE A 92 8.73 -2.91 -12.44
CA ILE A 92 9.21 -2.47 -13.75
C ILE A 92 10.59 -3.09 -14.01
N LYS A 93 10.81 -3.56 -15.23
CA LYS A 93 12.12 -3.95 -15.70
C LYS A 93 12.88 -2.67 -16.06
N ASP A 94 13.81 -2.25 -15.21
CA ASP A 94 14.76 -1.16 -15.51
C ASP A 94 15.60 -1.47 -16.76
#